data_AF-A0A2L2ZBD8-F1
#
_entry.id   AF-A0A2L2ZBD8-F1
#
_cell.length_a   1.000
_cell.length_b   1.000
_cell.length_c   1.000
_cell.angle_alpha   90.00
_cell.angle_beta   90.00
_cell.angle_gamma   90.00
#
_symmetry.space_group_name_H-M   'P 1'
#
loop_
_entity.id
_entity.type
_entity.pdbx_description
1 polymer ?
#
loop_
_entity_poly.entity_id
_entity_poly.type
_entity_poly.pdbx_seq_one_letter_code
_entity_poly.pdbx_strand_id
1 'polypeptide(L)'
;GKAEYSEGSLIGLSQVIMISDCQGPSNISSVSVINCTLSFNILLTRYKGRVKYGVLPKETIDAYGNTSNAIVDFSVSKALHDS
;
A
#
# COMPACT_ATOMS: atom_id res chain seq x y z
N GLY A 1 -2.51 13.98 -20.42
CA GLY A 1 -2.81 12.56 -20.70
C GLY A 1 -3.55 11.98 -19.50
N LYS A 2 -4.37 10.95 -19.71
CA LYS A 2 -5.08 10.22 -18.65
C LYS A 2 -4.74 8.73 -18.78
N ALA A 3 -4.44 8.08 -17.66
CA ALA A 3 -4.26 6.63 -17.60
C ALA A 3 -5.36 6.03 -16.70
N GLU A 4 -6.06 5.03 -17.21
CA GLU A 4 -7.04 4.23 -16.46
C GLU A 4 -6.43 2.85 -16.23
N TYR A 5 -6.62 2.27 -15.05
CA TYR A 5 -6.05 0.97 -14.69
C TYR A 5 -7.13 0.00 -14.24
N SER A 6 -7.00 -1.27 -14.62
CA SER A 6 -7.90 -2.37 -14.26
C SER A 6 -7.12 -3.68 -14.08
N GLU A 7 -7.76 -4.68 -13.46
CA GLU A 7 -7.19 -6.03 -13.28
C GLU A 7 -5.80 -6.01 -12.61
N GLY A 8 -5.68 -5.29 -11.49
CA GLY A 8 -4.45 -5.16 -10.73
C GLY A 8 -4.13 -6.39 -9.88
N SER A 9 -2.86 -6.77 -9.80
CA SER A 9 -2.33 -7.77 -8.87
C SER A 9 -1.01 -7.31 -8.25
N LEU A 10 -0.82 -7.65 -6.98
CA LEU A 10 0.41 -7.43 -6.23
C LEU A 10 1.07 -8.78 -5.94
N ILE A 11 2.37 -8.88 -6.21
CA ILE A 11 3.18 -10.07 -6.02
C ILE A 11 4.35 -9.69 -5.10
N GLY A 12 4.75 -10.60 -4.21
CA GLY A 12 5.86 -10.36 -3.25
C GLY A 12 5.41 -9.99 -1.84
N LEU A 13 4.10 -10.02 -1.55
CA LEU A 13 3.55 -9.73 -0.22
C LEU A 13 4.07 -10.67 0.88
N SER A 14 4.53 -11.87 0.52
CA SER A 14 5.11 -12.83 1.47
C SER A 14 6.52 -12.47 1.95
N GLN A 15 7.19 -11.50 1.32
CA GLN A 15 8.54 -11.06 1.67
C GLN A 15 8.52 -9.85 2.61
N VAL A 16 7.39 -9.61 3.26
CA VAL A 16 7.22 -8.49 4.19
C VAL A 16 8.06 -8.69 5.45
N ILE A 17 8.72 -7.62 5.89
CA ILE A 17 9.46 -7.57 7.16
C ILE A 17 8.97 -6.41 8.01
N MET A 18 9.00 -6.53 9.33
CA MET A 18 8.88 -5.36 10.21
C MET A 18 10.21 -4.60 10.22
N ILE A 19 10.17 -3.30 9.94
CA ILE A 19 11.39 -2.45 9.95
C ILE A 19 11.84 -2.18 11.38
N SER A 20 10.90 -2.10 12.31
CA SER A 20 11.15 -1.90 13.73
C SER A 20 10.06 -2.57 14.57
N ASP A 21 10.31 -2.66 15.87
CA ASP A 21 9.26 -2.94 16.84
C ASP A 21 8.14 -1.91 16.71
N CYS A 22 6.90 -2.36 16.94
CA CYS A 22 5.75 -1.47 16.97
C CYS A 22 5.87 -0.51 18.16
N GLN A 23 5.55 0.76 17.92
CA GLN A 23 5.56 1.81 18.94
C GLN A 23 4.19 1.93 19.59
N GLY A 24 4.15 1.86 20.92
CA GLY A 24 2.93 2.04 21.71
C GLY A 24 2.79 1.01 22.84
N PRO A 25 1.63 1.00 23.53
CA PRO A 25 0.44 1.80 23.26
C PRO A 25 0.57 3.28 23.67
N SER A 26 0.13 4.18 22.79
CA SER A 26 -0.10 5.60 23.12
C SER A 26 -1.59 5.84 23.38
N ASN A 27 -1.94 6.38 24.54
CA ASN A 27 -3.33 6.67 24.91
C ASN A 27 -3.67 8.13 24.54
N ILE A 28 -4.59 8.31 23.59
CA ILE A 28 -5.08 9.61 23.13
C ILE A 28 -6.60 9.59 23.25
N SER A 29 -7.16 10.45 24.11
CA SER A 29 -8.61 10.69 24.20
C SER A 29 -9.44 9.39 24.21
N SER A 30 -9.24 8.55 25.24
CA SER A 30 -9.87 7.23 25.40
C SER A 30 -9.63 6.22 24.27
N VAL A 31 -8.60 6.39 23.44
CA VAL A 31 -8.16 5.41 22.44
C VAL A 31 -6.71 5.03 22.68
N SER A 32 -6.44 3.73 22.69
CA SER A 32 -5.08 3.18 22.72
C SER A 32 -4.64 2.84 21.30
N VAL A 33 -3.49 3.36 20.87
CA VAL A 33 -2.99 3.18 19.50
C VAL A 33 -1.59 2.55 19.52
N ILE A 34 -1.38 1.56 18.66
CA ILE A 34 -0.09 0.94 18.36
C ILE A 34 0.24 1.23 16.89
N ASN A 35 1.43 1.77 16.64
CA ASN A 35 1.92 2.06 15.29
C ASN A 35 3.00 1.05 14.91
N CYS A 36 2.94 0.54 13.68
CA CYS A 36 3.89 -0.43 13.17
C CYS A 36 4.30 -0.04 11.74
N THR A 37 5.53 -0.39 11.38
CA THR A 37 6.07 -0.12 10.03
C THR A 37 6.54 -1.42 9.38
N LEU A 38 6.03 -1.69 8.19
CA LEU A 38 6.40 -2.83 7.36
C LEU A 38 7.23 -2.38 6.16
N SER A 39 8.19 -3.21 5.76
CA SER A 39 8.90 -3.08 4.48
C SER A 39 8.57 -4.25 3.58
N PHE A 40 8.41 -3.95 2.30
CA PHE A 40 8.43 -4.92 1.22
C PHE A 40 9.69 -4.67 0.40
N ASN A 41 10.65 -5.58 0.50
CA ASN A 41 11.91 -5.49 -0.26
C ASN A 41 11.64 -5.53 -1.77
N ILE A 42 10.71 -6.38 -2.20
CA ILE A 42 10.29 -6.51 -3.60
C ILE A 42 8.76 -6.57 -3.65
N LEU A 43 8.13 -5.53 -4.17
CA LEU A 43 6.71 -5.49 -4.46
C LEU A 43 6.50 -5.28 -5.97
N LEU A 44 6.02 -6.32 -6.64
CA LEU A 44 5.71 -6.26 -8.07
C LEU A 44 4.23 -5.98 -8.26
N THR A 45 3.93 -4.94 -9.05
CA THR A 45 2.58 -4.56 -9.42
C THR A 45 2.36 -4.89 -10.90
N ARG A 46 1.31 -5.66 -11.21
CA ARG A 46 0.87 -5.89 -12.58
C ARG A 46 -0.54 -5.35 -12.75
N TYR A 47 -0.79 -4.60 -13.80
CA TYR A 47 -2.13 -4.08 -14.11
C TYR A 47 -2.29 -3.84 -15.60
N LYS A 48 -3.53 -3.89 -16.09
CA LYS A 48 -3.86 -3.42 -17.43
C LYS A 48 -4.06 -1.91 -17.40
N GLY A 49 -3.28 -1.18 -18.18
CA GLY A 49 -3.42 0.25 -18.38
C GLY A 49 -4.15 0.56 -19.67
N ARG A 50 -5.00 1.58 -19.67
CA ARG A 50 -5.52 2.23 -20.88
C ARG A 50 -5.00 3.64 -20.91
N VAL A 51 -4.22 3.99 -21.93
CA VAL A 51 -3.58 5.29 -22.01
C VAL A 51 -4.20 6.09 -23.15
N LYS A 52 -4.55 7.35 -22.87
CA LYS A 52 -5.00 8.30 -23.90
C LYS A 52 -4.04 9.48 -23.99
N TYR A 53 -3.39 9.62 -25.15
CA TYR A 53 -2.56 10.76 -25.52
C TYR A 53 -3.27 11.59 -26.60
N GLY A 54 -3.87 12.71 -26.21
CA GLY A 54 -4.53 13.62 -27.16
C GLY A 54 -5.67 12.93 -27.94
N VAL A 55 -5.53 12.90 -29.27
CA VAL A 55 -6.49 12.31 -30.23
C VAL A 55 -6.20 10.84 -30.55
N LEU A 56 -5.14 10.25 -30.00
CA LEU A 56 -4.80 8.85 -30.28
C LEU A 56 -5.83 7.88 -29.67
N PRO A 57 -6.13 6.76 -30.35
CA PRO A 57 -7.05 5.73 -29.85
C PRO A 57 -6.66 5.24 -28.46
N LYS A 58 -7.66 4.79 -27.68
CA LYS A 58 -7.43 4.18 -26.37
C LYS A 58 -6.84 2.78 -26.59
N GLU A 59 -5.52 2.67 -26.48
CA GLU A 59 -4.84 1.38 -26.49
C GLU A 59 -4.80 0.77 -25.08
N THR A 60 -4.97 -0.55 -25.00
CA THR A 60 -4.79 -1.30 -23.76
C THR A 60 -3.37 -1.85 -23.74
N ILE A 61 -2.65 -1.56 -22.66
CA ILE A 61 -1.27 -2.00 -22.44
C ILE A 61 -1.19 -2.84 -21.17
N ASP A 62 -0.40 -3.90 -21.19
CA ASP A 62 -0.03 -4.60 -19.96
C ASP A 62 1.12 -3.83 -19.29
N ALA A 63 0.86 -3.30 -18.11
CA ALA A 63 1.82 -2.52 -17.35
C ALA A 63 2.41 -3.34 -16.19
N TYR A 64 3.73 -3.23 -16.05
CA TYR A 64 4.52 -3.91 -15.03
C TYR A 64 5.28 -2.86 -14.24
N GLY A 65 5.01 -2.77 -12.95
CA GLY A 65 5.74 -1.93 -12.01
C GLY A 65 6.56 -2.80 -11.06
N ASN A 66 7.83 -2.47 -10.89
CA ASN A 66 8.65 -3.00 -9.81
C ASN A 66 8.85 -1.90 -8.78
N THR A 67 8.14 -2.01 -7.66
CA THR A 67 8.32 -1.11 -6.52
C THR A 67 9.29 -1.78 -5.55
N SER A 68 10.54 -1.39 -5.64
CA SER A 68 11.55 -1.75 -4.66
C SER A 68 11.33 -0.92 -3.38
N ASN A 69 11.46 -1.54 -2.21
CA ASN A 69 11.39 -0.89 -0.90
C ASN A 69 10.08 -0.12 -0.63
N ALA A 70 8.93 -0.79 -0.75
CA ALA A 70 7.67 -0.20 -0.32
C ALA A 70 7.59 -0.20 1.22
N ILE A 71 7.33 0.95 1.83
CA ILE A 71 7.13 1.10 3.27
C ILE A 71 5.64 1.30 3.54
N VAL A 72 5.10 0.54 4.48
CA VAL A 72 3.69 0.64 4.90
C VAL A 72 3.65 0.90 6.40
N ASP A 73 3.14 2.09 6.75
CA ASP A 73 2.81 2.44 8.12
C ASP A 73 1.35 2.09 8.39
N PHE A 74 1.09 1.33 9.45
CA PHE A 74 -0.26 1.01 9.89
C PHE A 74 -0.41 1.22 11.39
N SER A 75 -1.62 1.59 11.80
CA SER A 75 -1.98 1.77 13.19
C SER A 75 -3.14 0.85 13.57
N VAL A 76 -3.02 0.24 14.75
CA VAL A 76 -4.09 -0.55 15.36
C VAL A 76 -4.58 0.24 16.56
N SER A 77 -5.87 0.55 16.58
CA SER A 77 -6.50 1.33 17.64
C SER A 77 -7.58 0.54 18.37
N LYS A 78 -7.68 0.76 19.68
CA LYS A 78 -8.73 0.21 20.55
C LYS A 78 -9.32 1.31 21.41
N ALA A 79 -10.64 1.45 21.39
CA ALA A 79 -11.34 2.31 22.34
C ALA A 79 -11.21 1.75 23.77
N LEU A 80 -10.78 2.60 24.68
CA LEU A 80 -10.79 2.39 26.12
C LEU A 80 -12.20 2.78 26.59
N HIS A 81 -12.98 1.82 27.04
CA HIS A 81 -14.23 2.11 27.73
C HIS A 81 -13.87 2.69 29.10
N ASP A 82 -14.22 3.97 29.32
CA ASP A 82 -14.27 4.52 30.68
C ASP A 82 -15.34 3.71 31.44
N SER A 83 -14.91 3.05 32.53
CA SER A 83 -15.78 2.30 33.44
C SER A 83 -16.16 3.18 34.63
#